data_AF-A0A414ZR63-F1
#
_entry.id   AF-A0A414ZR63-F1
#
_cell.length_a   1.000
_cell.length_b   1.000
_cell.length_c   1.000
_cell.angle_alpha   90.00
_cell.angle_beta   90.00
_cell.angle_gamma   90.00
#
_symmetry.space_group_name_H-M   'P 1'
#
loop_
_entity.id
_entity.type
_entity.pdbx_description
1 polymer ?
#
loop_
_entity_poly.entity_id
_entity_poly.type
_entity_poly.pdbx_seq_one_letter_code
_entity_poly.pdbx_strand_id
1 'polypeptide(L)' 'MEISKYAMPAIAIFMDGDIREQVHRELAPCSNNEFIKRYCGLDPDFENVLKSEFGIDIMDL' A
#
# COMPACT_ATOMS: atom_id res chain seq x y z
N MET A 1 12.39 3.97 -3.33
CA MET A 1 11.99 2.87 -4.25
C MET A 1 10.64 3.24 -4.84
N GLU A 2 10.29 2.80 -6.05
CA GLU A 2 8.93 2.98 -6.60
C GLU A 2 8.21 1.64 -6.67
N ILE A 3 6.97 1.58 -6.15
CA ILE A 3 6.12 0.41 -6.30
C ILE A 3 5.64 0.35 -7.74
N SER A 4 6.11 -0.67 -8.46
CA SER A 4 5.72 -0.84 -9.86
C SER A 4 4.22 -1.14 -9.98
N LYS A 5 3.63 -0.73 -11.11
CA LYS A 5 2.24 -1.08 -11.47
C LYS A 5 1.99 -2.60 -11.57
N TYR A 6 3.04 -3.41 -11.64
CA TYR A 6 2.94 -4.87 -11.68
C TYR A 6 2.94 -5.48 -10.27
N ALA A 7 3.55 -4.82 -9.28
CA ALA A 7 3.55 -5.26 -7.90
C ALA A 7 2.25 -4.87 -7.17
N MET A 8 1.70 -3.69 -7.47
CA MET A 8 0.52 -3.16 -6.79
C MET A 8 -0.70 -4.11 -6.78
N PRO A 9 -1.06 -4.81 -7.87
CA PRO A 9 -2.16 -5.77 -7.84
C PRO A 9 -1.94 -6.93 -6.87
N ALA A 10 -0.70 -7.40 -6.72
CA ALA A 10 -0.36 -8.48 -5.78
C ALA A 10 -0.44 -8.00 -4.33
N ILE A 11 0.05 -6.79 -4.04
CA ILE A 11 -0.06 -6.15 -2.72
C ILE A 11 -1.53 -5.97 -2.34
N ALA A 12 -2.37 -5.53 -3.29
CA ALA A 12 -3.79 -5.27 -3.07
C ALA A 12 -4.62 -6.52 -2.71
N ILE A 13 -4.10 -7.74 -2.90
CA ILE A 13 -4.75 -9.00 -2.48
C ILE A 13 -4.71 -9.15 -0.95
N PHE A 14 -3.68 -8.62 -0.29
CA PHE A 14 -3.51 -8.72 1.15
C PHE A 14 -4.20 -7.60 1.93
N MET A 15 -4.72 -6.58 1.23
CA MET A 15 -5.34 -5.41 1.85
C MET A 15 -6.77 -5.70 2.31
N ASP A 16 -7.14 -5.04 3.40
CA ASP A 16 -8.53 -4.84 3.75
C ASP A 16 -9.25 -4.00 2.67
N GLY A 17 -10.40 -4.49 2.24
CA GLY A 17 -11.17 -3.90 1.15
C GLY A 17 -11.74 -2.52 1.49
N ASP A 18 -12.18 -2.32 2.73
CA ASP A 18 -12.83 -1.10 3.19
C ASP A 18 -11.78 0.01 3.35
N ILE A 19 -10.62 -0.30 3.92
CA ILE A 19 -9.49 0.63 4.02
C ILE A 19 -8.99 1.00 2.62
N ARG A 20 -8.82 0.01 1.73
CA ARG A 20 -8.37 0.27 0.35
C ARG A 20 -9.33 1.19 -0.39
N GLU A 21 -10.65 0.99 -0.24
CA GLU A 21 -11.65 1.86 -0.86
C GLU A 21 -11.63 3.27 -0.25
N GLN A 22 -11.44 3.40 1.06
CA GLN A 22 -11.27 4.68 1.72
C GLN A 22 -10.07 5.46 1.15
N VAL A 23 -8.89 4.83 1.05
CA VAL A 23 -7.69 5.48 0.50
C VAL A 23 -7.92 5.90 -0.95
N HIS A 24 -8.58 5.06 -1.77
CA HIS A 24 -8.93 5.44 -3.14
C HIS A 24 -9.82 6.68 -3.20
N ARG A 25 -10.85 6.79 -2.33
CA ARG A 25 -11.72 7.97 -2.27
C ARG A 25 -10.97 9.24 -1.84
N GLU A 26 -10.01 9.09 -0.93
CA GLU A 26 -9.25 10.21 -0.38
C GLU A 26 -8.19 10.74 -1.36
N LEU A 27 -7.50 9.86 -2.08
CA LEU A 27 -6.27 10.21 -2.81
C LEU A 27 -6.34 10.07 -4.33
N ALA A 28 -7.36 9.42 -4.91
CA ALA A 28 -7.36 9.22 -6.36
C ALA A 28 -7.54 10.56 -7.13
N PRO A 29 -6.71 10.84 -8.16
CA PRO A 29 -5.57 10.04 -8.63
C PRO A 29 -4.30 10.23 -7.79
N CYS A 30 -3.59 9.14 -7.47
CA CYS A 30 -2.31 9.16 -6.74
C CYS A 30 -1.31 8.13 -7.29
N SER A 31 -0.05 8.25 -6.88
CA SER A 31 0.97 7.22 -7.09
C SER A 31 0.76 5.99 -6.20
N ASN A 32 1.40 4.87 -6.53
CA ASN A 32 1.36 3.67 -5.69
C ASN A 32 2.02 3.92 -4.32
N ASN A 33 3.11 4.69 -4.27
CA ASN A 33 3.79 4.97 -3.01
C ASN A 33 2.93 5.84 -2.09
N GLU A 34 2.28 6.89 -2.62
CA GLU A 34 1.33 7.71 -1.85
C GLU A 34 0.16 6.86 -1.34
N PHE A 35 -0.37 5.98 -2.19
CA PHE A 35 -1.43 5.06 -1.81
C PHE A 35 -1.01 4.16 -0.64
N ILE A 36 0.15 3.51 -0.75
CA ILE A 36 0.65 2.57 0.28
C ILE A 36 0.97 3.29 1.59
N LYS A 37 1.63 4.46 1.54
CA LYS A 37 1.89 5.26 2.74
C LYS A 37 0.61 5.63 3.46
N ARG A 38 -0.42 6.03 2.72
CA ARG A 38 -1.72 6.36 3.32
C ARG A 38 -2.43 5.14 3.88
N TYR A 39 -2.39 4.02 3.16
CA TYR A 39 -2.94 2.74 3.62
C TYR A 39 -2.28 2.29 4.92
N CYS A 40 -0.94 2.26 5.01
CA CYS A 40 -0.23 1.92 6.24
C CYS A 40 -0.50 2.90 7.38
N GLY A 41 -0.79 4.17 7.07
CA GLY A 41 -1.25 5.13 8.09
C GLY A 41 -2.64 4.83 8.68
N LEU A 42 -3.47 4.02 8.00
CA LEU A 42 -4.75 3.53 8.49
C LEU A 42 -4.66 2.11 9.06
N ASP A 43 -3.76 1.30 8.52
CA ASP A 43 -3.49 -0.09 8.90
C ASP A 43 -1.98 -0.31 9.09
N PRO A 44 -1.41 0.09 10.25
CA PRO A 44 0.04 0.03 10.48
C PRO A 44 0.61 -1.38 10.46
N ASP A 45 -0.21 -2.39 10.80
CA ASP A 45 0.23 -3.78 10.79
C ASP A 45 0.52 -4.29 9.36
N PHE A 46 -0.03 -3.64 8.34
CA PHE A 46 0.25 -3.94 6.94
C PHE A 46 1.70 -3.69 6.53
N GLU A 47 2.44 -2.83 7.26
CA GLU A 47 3.88 -2.66 7.05
C GLU A 47 4.64 -3.99 7.21
N ASN A 48 4.17 -4.87 8.10
CA ASN A 48 4.76 -6.19 8.27
C ASN A 48 4.56 -7.07 7.04
N VAL A 49 3.38 -7.00 6.40
CA VAL A 49 3.07 -7.76 5.18
C VAL A 49 3.94 -7.25 4.01
N LEU A 50 4.09 -5.94 3.87
CA LEU A 50 4.98 -5.35 2.86
C LEU A 50 6.42 -5.86 3.02
N LYS A 51 6.90 -5.92 4.26
CA LYS A 51 8.25 -6.38 4.55
C LYS A 51 8.41 -7.88 4.35
N SER A 52 7.48 -8.71 4.83
CA SER A 52 7.60 -10.18 4.78
C SER A 52 7.36 -10.75 3.39
N GLU A 53 6.32 -10.29 2.70
CA GLU A 53 5.87 -10.87 1.43
C GLU A 53 6.53 -10.21 0.22
N PHE A 54 6.89 -8.92 0.33
CA PHE A 54 7.40 -8.13 -0.79
C PHE A 54 8.81 -7.56 -0.58
N GLY A 55 9.37 -7.68 0.62
CA GLY A 55 10.68 -7.10 0.94
C GLY A 55 10.70 -5.57 0.88
N ILE A 56 9.54 -4.92 1.04
CA ILE A 56 9.38 -3.47 0.98
C ILE A 56 9.34 -2.92 2.41
N ASP A 57 10.26 -2.01 2.73
CA ASP A 57 10.19 -1.22 3.95
C ASP A 57 9.49 0.12 3.66
N ILE A 58 8.54 0.51 4.50
CA ILE A 58 7.76 1.74 4.32
C ILE A 58 8.64 3.00 4.29
N MET A 59 9.78 2.95 4.98
CA MET A 59 10.76 4.03 5.03
C MET A 59 11.53 4.21 3.71
N ASP A 60 11.52 3.20 2.84
CA ASP A 60 12.18 3.22 1.53
C ASP A 60 11.24 3.65 0.39
N LEU A 61 9.97 3.90 0.69
CA LEU A 61 8.93 4.34 -0.27
C LEU A 61 8.85 5.86 -0.41
#